data_AF-A0A9P4WPS1-F1
#
_entry.id   AF-A0A9P4WPS1-F1
#
_cell.length_a   1.000
_cell.length_b   1.000
_cell.length_c   1.000
_cell.angle_alpha   90.00
_cell.angle_beta   90.00
_cell.angle_gamma   90.00
#
_symmetry.space_group_name_H-M   'P 1'
#
loop_
_entity.id
_entity.type
_entity.pdbx_description
1 polymer ?
#
loop_
_entity_poly.entity_id
_entity_poly.type
_entity_poly.pdbx_seq_one_letter_code
_entity_poly.pdbx_strand_id
1 'polypeptide(L)'
;MASKVHSYQPVSSSDDISSSGSTEDTYCSDEKLYNQPRAPKTWSRWGFVLLLASSVVLNLLLMALTATKLTKRPTDQDCAKQLSVYSPAMEAVEYVEYDFAAEFNSTNKYRGLPTPEREDAWFNLTYKHAVEIPATEIAGLNRSESDNLKHVPEDVGTGYVAILEVFHQLHCLNMIRMFTWYQAGKYPGIPDGLTDK
;
A
#
# COMPACT_ATOMS: atom_id res chain seq x y z
N MET A 1 -42.75 -35.72 28.75
CA MET A 1 -43.27 -36.40 29.96
C MET A 1 -42.53 -35.85 31.17
N ALA A 2 -43.31 -35.54 32.21
CA ALA A 2 -42.95 -35.26 33.60
C ALA A 2 -42.03 -34.06 33.92
N SER A 3 -42.68 -32.99 34.37
CA SER A 3 -42.20 -31.94 35.26
C SER A 3 -41.53 -32.53 36.51
N LYS A 4 -40.47 -31.88 37.01
CA LYS A 4 -40.01 -32.07 38.39
C LYS A 4 -39.70 -30.74 39.07
N VAL A 5 -40.62 -30.44 39.99
CA VAL A 5 -40.64 -29.42 41.03
C VAL A 5 -39.47 -29.58 42.00
N HIS A 6 -38.89 -28.47 42.44
CA HIS A 6 -38.28 -28.31 43.77
C HIS A 6 -38.24 -26.82 44.12
N SER A 7 -38.30 -26.36 45.37
CA SER A 7 -38.91 -26.78 46.64
C SER A 7 -38.53 -25.65 47.58
N TYR A 8 -39.49 -24.93 48.14
CA TYR A 8 -39.22 -23.88 49.13
C TYR A 8 -38.98 -24.50 50.51
N GLN A 9 -38.22 -23.82 51.36
CA GLN A 9 -38.32 -23.97 52.81
C GLN A 9 -38.29 -22.61 53.52
N PRO A 10 -38.97 -22.50 54.69
CA PRO A 10 -39.49 -21.21 55.14
C PRO A 10 -39.17 -20.87 56.63
N VAL A 11 -39.69 -19.71 57.04
CA VAL A 11 -40.13 -19.27 58.39
C VAL A 11 -39.12 -18.74 59.42
N SER A 12 -39.39 -17.51 59.82
CA SER A 12 -39.67 -17.08 61.22
C SER A 12 -40.50 -15.79 61.08
N SER A 13 -41.84 -15.79 61.15
CA SER A 13 -42.72 -15.78 62.35
C SER A 13 -42.18 -14.90 63.48
N SER A 14 -42.96 -14.02 64.12
CA SER A 14 -44.34 -14.23 64.55
C SER A 14 -45.11 -12.91 64.64
N ASP A 15 -46.42 -13.04 64.41
CA ASP A 15 -47.45 -12.06 64.70
C ASP A 15 -47.73 -11.93 66.21
N ASP A 16 -48.56 -10.92 66.49
CA ASP A 16 -49.45 -10.73 67.64
C ASP A 16 -48.91 -10.03 68.89
N ILE A 17 -49.54 -8.89 69.22
CA ILE A 17 -50.34 -8.72 70.44
C ILE A 17 -51.16 -7.43 70.30
N SER A 18 -52.49 -7.56 70.40
CA SER A 18 -53.40 -6.45 70.66
C SER A 18 -53.25 -5.95 72.09
N SER A 19 -53.35 -4.64 72.33
CA SER A 19 -54.10 -4.14 73.49
C SER A 19 -54.35 -2.64 73.40
N SER A 20 -55.61 -2.28 73.62
CA SER A 20 -56.08 -0.98 74.08
C SER A 20 -55.33 -0.49 75.32
N GLY A 21 -55.17 0.83 75.47
CA GLY A 21 -54.82 1.45 76.74
C GLY A 21 -54.26 2.86 76.59
N SER A 22 -55.06 3.84 77.00
CA SER A 22 -54.68 5.20 77.36
C SER A 22 -53.37 5.30 78.14
N THR A 23 -52.54 6.32 77.89
CA THR A 23 -52.46 7.57 78.66
C THR A 23 -51.36 8.46 78.10
N GLU A 24 -51.55 9.75 78.36
CA GLU A 24 -50.67 10.89 78.11
C GLU A 24 -49.19 10.61 78.45
N ASP A 25 -48.27 11.21 77.69
CA ASP A 25 -47.39 12.21 78.28
C ASP A 25 -46.68 13.06 77.22
N THR A 26 -46.66 14.34 77.56
CA THR A 26 -46.15 15.49 76.80
C THR A 26 -44.63 15.43 76.67
N TYR A 27 -44.09 15.58 75.45
CA TYR A 27 -42.78 16.24 75.29
C TYR A 27 -42.61 16.92 73.93
N CYS A 28 -42.31 18.22 74.00
CA CYS A 28 -41.97 19.11 72.91
C CYS A 28 -40.75 18.58 72.14
N SER A 29 -40.86 18.43 70.82
CA SER A 29 -39.72 18.05 69.97
C SER A 29 -39.76 18.89 68.70
N ASP A 30 -38.73 19.74 68.58
CA ASP A 30 -38.44 20.62 67.46
C ASP A 30 -38.62 19.95 66.10
N GLU A 31 -39.30 20.64 65.20
CA GLU A 31 -39.35 20.33 63.77
C GLU A 31 -37.95 20.53 63.16
N LYS A 32 -37.12 19.48 63.19
CA LYS A 32 -35.95 19.41 62.32
C LYS A 32 -36.41 19.00 60.92
N LEU A 33 -36.72 20.00 60.11
CA LEU A 33 -36.77 19.91 58.66
C LEU A 33 -35.45 19.30 58.18
N TYR A 34 -35.46 18.00 57.87
CA TYR A 34 -34.29 17.26 57.43
C TYR A 34 -33.94 17.74 56.01
N ASN A 35 -33.05 18.73 55.93
CA ASN A 35 -32.38 19.09 54.69
C ASN A 35 -31.63 17.86 54.18
N GLN A 36 -32.21 17.15 53.22
CA GLN A 36 -31.45 16.17 52.45
C GLN A 36 -30.49 16.91 51.52
N PRO A 37 -29.16 16.75 51.65
CA PRO A 37 -28.25 17.26 50.63
C PRO A 37 -28.49 16.47 49.35
N ARG A 38 -29.08 17.12 48.33
CA ARG A 38 -29.08 16.58 46.97
C ARG A 38 -27.62 16.44 46.53
N ALA A 39 -27.13 15.21 46.46
CA ALA A 39 -25.80 14.92 45.90
C ALA A 39 -25.65 15.64 44.55
N PRO A 40 -24.52 16.31 44.28
CA PRO A 40 -24.37 17.09 43.06
C PRO A 40 -24.38 16.15 41.85
N LYS A 41 -25.49 16.14 41.11
CA LYS A 41 -25.66 15.50 39.78
C LYS A 41 -24.67 16.04 38.72
N THR A 42 -23.77 16.95 39.08
CA THR A 42 -22.83 17.62 38.19
C THR A 42 -21.69 16.70 37.77
N TRP A 43 -21.19 15.82 38.64
CA TRP A 43 -20.03 14.96 38.33
C TRP A 43 -20.25 14.04 37.12
N SER A 44 -21.49 13.53 36.96
CA SER A 44 -21.91 12.74 35.79
C SER A 44 -21.98 13.55 34.48
N ARG A 45 -22.34 14.83 34.55
CA ARG A 45 -22.46 15.71 33.36
C ARG A 45 -21.09 16.09 32.79
N TRP A 46 -20.10 16.36 33.64
CA TRP A 46 -18.74 16.66 33.20
C TRP A 46 -18.07 15.42 32.58
N GLY A 47 -18.28 14.22 33.14
CA GLY A 47 -17.80 12.97 32.55
C GLY A 47 -18.39 12.72 31.16
N PHE A 48 -19.70 12.94 30.97
CA PHE A 48 -20.35 12.81 29.67
C PHE A 48 -19.85 13.85 28.65
N VAL A 49 -19.64 15.10 29.07
CA VAL A 49 -19.07 16.16 28.22
C VAL A 49 -17.63 15.84 27.80
N LEU A 50 -16.79 15.34 28.72
CA LEU A 50 -15.42 14.92 28.41
C LEU A 50 -15.39 13.71 27.48
N LEU A 51 -16.27 12.73 27.67
CA LEU A 51 -16.42 11.59 26.77
C LEU A 51 -16.86 12.03 25.37
N LEU A 52 -17.87 12.90 25.26
CA LEU A 52 -18.28 13.46 23.98
C LEU A 52 -17.17 14.26 23.30
N ALA A 53 -16.46 15.11 24.05
CA ALA A 53 -15.32 15.87 23.52
C ALA A 53 -14.21 14.94 23.02
N SER A 54 -13.86 13.90 23.78
CA SER A 54 -12.86 12.91 23.35
C SER A 54 -13.28 12.14 22.10
N SER A 55 -14.57 11.79 21.98
CA SER A 55 -15.12 11.11 20.81
C SER A 55 -15.07 12.01 19.58
N VAL A 56 -15.46 13.28 19.71
CA VAL A 56 -15.36 14.26 18.62
C VAL A 56 -13.91 14.44 18.18
N VAL A 57 -12.98 14.62 19.12
CA VAL A 57 -11.54 14.74 18.81
C VAL A 57 -11.03 13.49 18.09
N LEU A 58 -11.41 12.28 18.56
CA LEU A 58 -11.00 11.03 17.93
C LEU A 58 -11.54 10.90 16.49
N ASN A 59 -12.79 11.29 16.25
CA ASN A 59 -13.38 11.30 14.91
C ASN A 59 -12.69 12.32 13.99
N LEU A 60 -12.36 13.52 14.49
CA LEU A 60 -11.62 14.53 13.73
C LEU A 60 -10.20 14.06 13.38
N LEU A 61 -9.51 13.40 14.31
CA LEU A 61 -8.19 12.80 14.07
C LEU A 61 -8.28 11.68 13.04
N LEU A 62 -9.27 10.81 13.14
CA LEU A 62 -9.47 9.72 12.18
C LEU A 62 -9.78 10.28 10.78
N MET A 63 -10.62 11.31 10.70
CA MET A 63 -10.93 12.02 9.45
C MET A 63 -9.70 12.70 8.85
N ALA A 64 -8.83 13.31 9.67
CA ALA A 64 -7.59 13.90 9.19
C ALA A 64 -6.61 12.83 8.66
N LEU A 65 -6.48 11.70 9.35
CA LEU A 65 -5.63 10.59 8.93
C LEU A 65 -6.14 9.94 7.63
N THR A 66 -7.45 9.76 7.49
CA THR A 66 -8.02 9.23 6.23
C THR A 66 -7.90 10.23 5.10
N ALA A 67 -8.16 11.53 5.35
CA ALA A 67 -8.00 12.58 4.35
C ALA A 67 -6.56 12.67 3.84
N THR A 68 -5.56 12.61 4.73
CA THR A 68 -4.14 12.63 4.32
C THR A 68 -3.75 11.40 3.49
N LYS A 69 -4.27 10.22 3.83
CA LYS A 69 -4.04 8.99 3.04
C LYS A 69 -4.71 9.05 1.66
N LEU A 70 -5.92 9.59 1.56
CA LEU A 70 -6.66 9.68 0.31
C LEU A 70 -6.17 10.81 -0.61
N THR A 71 -5.57 11.86 -0.04
CA THR A 71 -5.04 13.00 -0.81
C THR A 71 -3.59 12.83 -1.24
N LYS A 72 -2.82 12.00 -0.52
CA LYS A 72 -1.44 11.68 -0.90
C LYS A 72 -1.45 10.78 -2.15
N ARG A 73 -1.10 11.36 -3.29
CA ARG A 73 -0.90 10.60 -4.54
C ARG A 73 0.42 9.84 -4.47
N PRO A 74 0.49 8.60 -5.01
CA PRO A 74 1.74 7.89 -5.17
C PRO A 74 2.65 8.66 -6.12
N THR A 75 3.96 8.56 -5.91
CA THR A 75 4.94 9.03 -6.89
C THR A 75 5.04 8.04 -8.04
N ASP A 76 5.58 8.47 -9.19
CA ASP A 76 5.82 7.56 -10.32
C ASP A 76 6.75 6.40 -9.93
N GLN A 77 7.72 6.66 -9.04
CA GLN A 77 8.60 5.63 -8.50
C GLN A 77 7.84 4.63 -7.62
N ASP A 78 6.86 5.07 -6.83
CA ASP A 78 6.00 4.16 -6.05
C ASP A 78 5.19 3.25 -6.98
N CYS A 79 4.58 3.84 -8.01
CA CYS A 79 3.82 3.10 -9.01
C CYS A 79 4.70 2.09 -9.76
N ALA A 80 5.89 2.50 -10.19
CA ALA A 80 6.82 1.65 -10.91
C ALA A 80 7.31 0.47 -10.06
N LYS A 81 7.61 0.71 -8.78
CA LYS A 81 7.96 -0.36 -7.82
C LYS A 81 6.82 -1.37 -7.62
N GLN A 82 5.57 -0.90 -7.65
CA GLN A 82 4.41 -1.77 -7.47
C GLN A 82 4.05 -2.58 -8.72
N LEU A 83 4.26 -2.01 -9.91
CA LEU A 83 3.82 -2.60 -11.19
C LEU A 83 4.93 -3.32 -11.96
N SER A 84 6.17 -3.21 -11.51
CA SER A 84 7.33 -3.85 -12.16
C SER A 84 7.86 -5.00 -11.31
N VAL A 85 8.59 -5.92 -11.96
CA VAL A 85 9.43 -6.88 -11.23
C VAL A 85 10.48 -6.09 -10.44
N TYR A 86 10.83 -6.58 -9.25
CA TYR A 86 11.89 -6.01 -8.44
C TYR A 86 13.17 -5.81 -9.28
N SER A 87 13.82 -4.66 -9.13
CA SER A 87 15.09 -4.37 -9.78
C SER A 87 15.90 -3.39 -8.93
N PRO A 88 17.18 -3.68 -8.64
CA PRO A 88 18.07 -2.74 -7.96
C PRO A 88 18.22 -1.41 -8.71
N ALA A 89 18.05 -1.44 -10.04
CA ALA A 89 18.12 -0.23 -10.86
C ALA A 89 17.04 0.81 -10.51
N MET A 90 15.96 0.43 -9.81
CA MET A 90 14.90 1.35 -9.39
C MET A 90 15.38 2.46 -8.45
N GLU A 91 16.52 2.29 -7.79
CA GLU A 91 17.15 3.34 -6.98
C GLU A 91 17.87 4.40 -7.83
N ALA A 92 18.29 4.03 -9.04
CA ALA A 92 19.00 4.90 -9.97
C ALA A 92 18.09 5.53 -11.04
N VAL A 93 16.79 5.22 -11.04
CA VAL A 93 15.82 5.75 -12.03
C VAL A 93 15.20 7.05 -11.51
N GLU A 94 15.28 8.09 -12.34
CA GLU A 94 14.56 9.35 -12.15
C GLU A 94 13.48 9.52 -13.22
N TYR A 95 12.30 9.97 -12.81
CA TYR A 95 11.19 10.28 -13.70
C TYR A 95 11.20 11.76 -14.03
N VAL A 96 11.22 12.07 -15.33
CA VAL A 96 11.14 13.44 -15.83
C VAL A 96 9.95 13.56 -16.77
N GLU A 97 9.22 14.66 -16.66
CA GLU A 97 8.22 15.04 -17.64
C GLU A 97 8.92 15.53 -18.90
N TYR A 98 8.60 14.93 -20.04
CA TYR A 98 9.22 15.25 -21.30
C TYR A 98 8.23 15.14 -22.46
N ASP A 99 8.12 16.21 -23.24
CA ASP A 99 7.33 16.22 -24.47
C ASP A 99 8.17 15.69 -25.63
N PHE A 100 7.88 14.47 -26.06
CA PHE A 100 8.53 13.89 -27.23
C PHE A 100 8.01 14.56 -28.51
N ALA A 101 8.93 14.94 -29.41
CA ALA A 101 8.63 15.32 -30.80
C ALA A 101 8.20 14.09 -31.62
N ALA A 102 7.05 13.53 -31.26
CA ALA A 102 6.53 12.25 -31.72
C ALA A 102 5.40 12.38 -32.75
N GLU A 103 5.17 13.58 -33.30
CA GLU A 103 4.14 13.83 -34.31
C GLU A 103 4.28 12.86 -35.49
N PHE A 104 3.18 12.51 -36.14
CA PHE A 104 3.19 11.51 -37.21
C PHE A 104 4.17 11.85 -38.36
N ASN A 105 4.31 13.13 -38.68
CA ASN A 105 5.21 13.64 -39.71
C ASN A 105 6.60 14.06 -39.17
N SER A 106 6.86 13.89 -37.87
CA SER A 106 8.15 14.30 -37.30
C SER A 106 9.28 13.41 -37.84
N THR A 107 10.39 14.04 -38.19
CA THR A 107 11.58 13.37 -38.72
C THR A 107 12.68 13.36 -37.67
N ASN A 108 13.36 12.23 -37.55
CA ASN A 108 14.54 12.10 -36.71
C ASN A 108 15.45 10.99 -37.26
N LYS A 109 16.65 10.87 -36.69
CA LYS A 109 17.64 9.87 -37.15
C LYS A 109 17.13 8.42 -37.08
N TYR A 110 16.16 8.11 -36.23
CA TYR A 110 15.60 6.77 -36.05
C TYR A 110 14.39 6.46 -36.96
N ARG A 111 13.79 7.46 -37.62
CA ARG A 111 12.56 7.31 -38.43
C ARG A 111 12.83 7.37 -39.92
N GLY A 112 12.23 6.46 -40.69
CA GLY A 112 12.24 6.46 -42.16
C GLY A 112 12.82 5.18 -42.77
N LEU A 113 13.09 5.25 -44.08
CA LEU A 113 13.69 4.16 -44.87
C LEU A 113 15.05 3.70 -44.29
N PRO A 114 15.47 2.45 -44.43
CA PRO A 114 16.80 2.08 -43.97
C PRO A 114 17.89 2.88 -44.70
N THR A 115 18.81 3.47 -43.96
CA THR A 115 20.06 4.09 -44.46
C THR A 115 21.20 3.67 -43.55
N PRO A 116 22.47 3.65 -44.02
CA PRO A 116 23.60 3.28 -43.17
C PRO A 116 23.63 4.07 -41.85
N GLU A 117 23.41 5.40 -41.89
CA GLU A 117 23.44 6.21 -40.68
C GLU A 117 22.29 5.87 -39.71
N ARG A 118 21.13 5.47 -40.24
CA ARG A 118 19.97 5.08 -39.43
C ARG A 118 20.17 3.72 -38.79
N GLU A 119 20.72 2.75 -39.53
CA GLU A 119 21.04 1.44 -39.00
C GLU A 119 22.09 1.54 -37.89
N ASP A 120 23.12 2.36 -38.08
CA ASP A 120 24.12 2.64 -37.04
C ASP A 120 23.51 3.34 -35.82
N ALA A 121 22.59 4.28 -36.03
CA ALA A 121 21.89 4.93 -34.92
C ALA A 121 21.08 3.91 -34.09
N TRP A 122 20.35 3.00 -34.74
CA TRP A 122 19.59 1.94 -34.08
C TRP A 122 20.50 0.91 -33.40
N PHE A 123 21.60 0.52 -34.03
CA PHE A 123 22.59 -0.36 -33.43
C PHE A 123 23.15 0.24 -32.15
N ASN A 124 23.62 1.49 -32.19
CA ASN A 124 24.17 2.18 -31.02
C ASN A 124 23.14 2.41 -29.90
N LEU A 125 21.85 2.51 -30.25
CA LEU A 125 20.77 2.66 -29.27
C LEU A 125 20.45 1.34 -28.56
N THR A 126 20.45 0.23 -29.30
CA THR A 126 19.98 -1.09 -28.81
C THR A 126 21.11 -1.95 -28.26
N TYR A 127 22.32 -1.85 -28.81
CA TYR A 127 23.48 -2.61 -28.37
C TYR A 127 24.09 -1.96 -27.13
N LYS A 128 23.76 -2.51 -25.96
CA LYS A 128 24.27 -2.06 -24.66
C LYS A 128 24.91 -3.21 -23.90
N HIS A 129 25.94 -2.86 -23.12
CA HIS A 129 26.61 -3.81 -22.27
C HIS A 129 25.68 -4.27 -21.14
N ALA A 130 25.81 -5.55 -20.79
CA ALA A 130 25.25 -6.06 -19.57
C ALA A 130 25.91 -5.40 -18.35
N VAL A 131 25.18 -5.38 -17.24
CA VAL A 131 25.62 -4.87 -15.95
C VAL A 131 25.74 -6.03 -14.95
N GLU A 132 26.59 -5.85 -13.95
CA GLU A 132 26.66 -6.75 -12.81
C GLU A 132 25.54 -6.42 -11.81
N ILE A 133 24.83 -7.45 -11.36
CA ILE A 133 23.91 -7.38 -10.23
C ILE A 133 24.55 -8.12 -9.05
N PRO A 134 24.70 -7.49 -7.87
CA PRO A 134 25.27 -8.15 -6.70
C PRO A 134 24.47 -9.39 -6.30
N ALA A 135 25.15 -10.42 -5.80
CA ALA A 135 24.50 -11.65 -5.38
C ALA A 135 23.50 -11.46 -4.23
N THR A 136 23.61 -10.38 -3.45
CA THR A 136 22.64 -10.03 -2.40
C THR A 136 21.26 -9.65 -2.96
N GLU A 137 21.20 -9.17 -4.20
CA GLU A 137 19.98 -8.61 -4.78
C GLU A 137 19.09 -9.68 -5.44
N ILE A 138 19.63 -10.87 -5.79
CA ILE A 138 18.87 -11.90 -6.52
C ILE A 138 17.68 -12.43 -5.73
N ALA A 139 17.76 -12.41 -4.39
CA ALA A 139 16.69 -12.85 -3.51
C ALA A 139 15.43 -11.98 -3.70
N GLY A 140 15.59 -10.70 -4.05
CA GLY A 140 14.47 -9.80 -4.36
C GLY A 140 13.69 -10.20 -5.62
N LEU A 141 14.31 -10.97 -6.52
CA LEU A 141 13.64 -11.55 -7.70
C LEU A 141 12.93 -12.87 -7.39
N ASN A 142 12.93 -13.32 -6.13
CA ASN A 142 12.52 -14.68 -5.75
C ASN A 142 13.28 -15.75 -6.55
N ARG A 143 14.58 -15.51 -6.77
CA ARG A 143 15.51 -16.39 -7.48
C ARG A 143 16.67 -16.77 -6.58
N SER A 144 17.36 -17.84 -6.96
CA SER A 144 18.49 -18.43 -6.25
C SER A 144 19.53 -19.00 -7.21
N GLU A 145 20.66 -19.45 -6.66
CA GLU A 145 21.71 -20.16 -7.42
C GLU A 145 21.18 -21.36 -8.21
N SER A 146 20.12 -22.00 -7.70
CA SER A 146 19.50 -23.16 -8.37
C SER A 146 18.80 -22.82 -9.69
N ASP A 147 18.52 -21.54 -9.95
CA ASP A 147 17.90 -21.07 -11.19
C ASP A 147 18.88 -20.99 -12.38
N ASN A 148 20.14 -21.43 -12.20
CA ASN A 148 21.20 -21.42 -13.23
C ASN A 148 21.43 -20.03 -13.85
N LEU A 149 21.42 -19.00 -13.01
CA LEU A 149 21.72 -17.64 -13.44
C LEU A 149 23.19 -17.52 -13.87
N LYS A 150 23.45 -16.67 -14.87
CA LYS A 150 24.80 -16.49 -15.40
C LYS A 150 25.58 -15.50 -14.55
N HIS A 151 26.72 -15.93 -14.02
CA HIS A 151 27.66 -15.03 -13.35
C HIS A 151 28.42 -14.16 -14.34
N VAL A 152 28.83 -12.98 -13.88
CA VAL A 152 29.84 -12.18 -14.59
C VAL A 152 31.17 -12.96 -14.63
N PRO A 153 32.07 -12.64 -15.57
CA PRO A 153 33.43 -13.20 -15.55
C PRO A 153 34.13 -12.96 -14.20
N GLU A 154 34.95 -13.92 -13.75
CA GLU A 154 35.61 -13.87 -12.44
C GLU A 154 36.53 -12.65 -12.26
N ASP A 155 37.04 -12.08 -13.36
CA ASP A 155 37.86 -10.88 -13.37
C ASP A 155 37.05 -9.57 -13.27
N VAL A 156 35.73 -9.64 -13.49
CA VAL A 156 34.80 -8.51 -13.37
C VAL A 156 34.21 -8.44 -11.96
N GLY A 157 33.76 -9.58 -11.43
CA GLY A 157 33.08 -9.62 -10.14
C GLY A 157 32.54 -11.00 -9.77
N THR A 158 31.68 -11.04 -8.76
CA THR A 158 31.07 -12.29 -8.25
C THR A 158 29.56 -12.32 -8.42
N GLY A 159 28.97 -11.23 -8.94
CA GLY A 159 27.55 -11.11 -9.17
C GLY A 159 27.07 -11.80 -10.44
N TYR A 160 25.91 -11.35 -10.92
CA TYR A 160 25.21 -11.92 -12.07
C TYR A 160 25.13 -10.93 -13.22
N VAL A 161 25.10 -11.48 -14.44
CA VAL A 161 24.90 -10.72 -15.66
C VAL A 161 23.42 -10.35 -15.79
N ALA A 162 23.12 -9.07 -15.92
CA ALA A 162 21.78 -8.59 -16.25
C ALA A 162 21.81 -7.51 -17.34
N ILE A 163 20.67 -7.29 -18.00
CA ILE A 163 20.47 -6.20 -18.96
C ILE A 163 19.21 -5.45 -18.56
N LEU A 164 19.21 -4.12 -18.70
CA LEU A 164 18.00 -3.33 -18.51
C LEU A 164 16.96 -3.67 -19.59
N GLU A 165 15.75 -4.01 -19.16
CA GLU A 165 14.66 -4.47 -20.03
C GLU A 165 14.31 -3.51 -21.17
N VAL A 166 14.51 -2.20 -20.98
CA VAL A 166 14.31 -1.20 -22.04
C VAL A 166 15.12 -1.51 -23.30
N PHE A 167 16.32 -2.07 -23.18
CA PHE A 167 17.14 -2.41 -24.34
C PHE A 167 16.64 -3.67 -25.06
N HIS A 168 16.07 -4.63 -24.34
CA HIS A 168 15.37 -5.77 -24.95
C HIS A 168 14.17 -5.29 -25.77
N GLN A 169 13.36 -4.39 -25.20
CA GLN A 169 12.19 -3.83 -25.89
C GLN A 169 12.59 -3.07 -27.16
N LEU A 170 13.62 -2.23 -27.08
CA LEU A 170 14.14 -1.48 -28.23
C LEU A 170 14.76 -2.40 -29.29
N HIS A 171 15.45 -3.47 -28.90
CA HIS A 171 15.99 -4.47 -29.81
C HIS A 171 14.87 -5.15 -30.60
N CYS A 172 13.82 -5.63 -29.92
CA CYS A 172 12.65 -6.23 -30.57
C CYS A 172 11.93 -5.26 -31.49
N LEU A 173 11.77 -3.99 -31.08
CA LEU A 173 11.20 -2.95 -31.93
C LEU A 173 12.04 -2.73 -33.20
N ASN A 174 13.37 -2.72 -33.06
CA ASN A 174 14.28 -2.58 -34.21
C ASN A 174 14.19 -3.79 -35.15
N MET A 175 14.08 -5.01 -34.61
CA MET A 175 13.87 -6.21 -35.43
C MET A 175 12.59 -6.12 -36.25
N ILE A 176 11.46 -5.70 -35.65
CA ILE A 176 10.20 -5.51 -36.37
C ILE A 176 10.35 -4.46 -37.46
N ARG A 177 11.01 -3.33 -37.17
CA ARG A 177 11.30 -2.28 -38.15
C ARG A 177 12.12 -2.81 -39.33
N MET A 178 13.21 -3.50 -39.06
CA MET A 178 14.07 -4.08 -40.09
C MET A 178 13.31 -5.10 -40.94
N PHE A 179 12.56 -6.01 -40.31
CA PHE A 179 11.76 -7.01 -41.00
C PHE A 179 10.70 -6.37 -41.92
N THR A 180 10.00 -5.34 -41.43
CA THR A 180 9.00 -4.62 -42.22
C THR A 180 9.61 -3.98 -43.47
N TRP A 181 10.78 -3.36 -43.35
CA TRP A 181 11.48 -2.76 -44.49
C TRP A 181 12.10 -3.80 -45.44
N TYR A 182 12.54 -4.93 -44.91
CA TYR A 182 13.03 -6.06 -45.72
C TYR A 182 11.90 -6.61 -46.59
N GLN A 183 10.73 -6.87 -46.00
CA GLN A 183 9.53 -7.31 -46.73
C GLN A 183 9.08 -6.28 -47.79
N ALA A 184 9.31 -5.00 -47.56
CA ALA A 184 9.03 -3.93 -48.52
C ALA A 184 10.11 -3.76 -49.62
N GLY A 185 11.11 -4.64 -49.67
CA GLY A 185 12.20 -4.59 -50.66
C GLY A 185 13.11 -3.37 -50.50
N LYS A 186 13.21 -2.81 -49.29
CA LYS A 186 14.03 -1.62 -49.01
C LYS A 186 15.45 -1.93 -48.55
N TYR A 187 15.78 -3.21 -48.41
CA TYR A 187 17.14 -3.66 -48.18
C TYR A 187 17.70 -4.39 -49.42
N PRO A 188 19.01 -4.31 -49.65
CA PRO A 188 19.68 -5.08 -50.72
C PRO A 188 19.76 -6.59 -50.41
N GLY A 189 19.54 -6.99 -49.17
CA GLY A 189 19.57 -8.37 -48.69
C GLY A 189 18.98 -8.47 -47.29
N ILE A 190 19.15 -9.63 -46.64
CA ILE A 190 18.72 -9.81 -45.24
C ILE A 190 19.60 -8.90 -44.34
N PRO A 191 19.02 -7.97 -43.57
CA PRO A 191 19.77 -7.14 -42.62
C PRO A 191 20.47 -7.99 -41.56
N ASP A 192 21.70 -7.62 -41.17
CA ASP A 192 22.48 -8.36 -40.16
C ASP A 192 21.73 -8.53 -38.83
N GLY A 193 20.93 -7.52 -38.43
CA GLY A 193 20.14 -7.58 -37.20
C GLY A 193 18.93 -8.54 -37.25
N LEU A 194 18.68 -9.22 -38.37
CA LEU A 194 17.70 -10.31 -38.49
C LEU A 194 18.35 -11.69 -38.63
N THR A 195 19.68 -11.76 -38.60
CA THR A 195 20.42 -13.02 -38.69
C THR A 195 20.99 -13.37 -37.32
N ASP A 196 20.83 -14.62 -36.89
CA ASP A 196 21.52 -15.18 -35.73
C ASP A 196 22.99 -15.41 -36.12
N LYS A 197 23.85 -14.40 -35.95
CA LYS A 197 25.31 -14.53 -36.07
C LYS A 197 25.95 -14.61 -34.70
#